data_AF-A0A851TSA8-F1
#
_entry.id   AF-A0A851TSA8-F1
#
_cell.length_a   1.000
_cell.length_b   1.000
_cell.length_c   1.000
_cell.angle_alpha   90.00
_cell.angle_beta   90.00
_cell.angle_gamma   90.00
#
_symmetry.space_group_name_H-M   'P 1'
#
loop_
_entity.id
_entity.type
_entity.pdbx_description
1 polymer ?
#
loop_
_entity_poly.entity_id
_entity_poly.type
_entity_poly.pdbx_seq_one_letter_code
_entity_poly.pdbx_strand_id
1 'polypeptide(L)'
;QGAESGSHRGYFGRKSRNKEAERKAPTEPKWVPFCDFREITHVVIEDCRVSIHRQDNKCLELLLPSNASALSLVSLVDGYFRLTADASHYLCHDVAPPRLVMSLLNGIHGPMQEEFVLAKLRREEHEDGLYVIRWSVLDFNRMILSVAKRSQQQVRPRGGPRSAGASPASRSPVPTPLRLSQGTLKYRQFRIQKKGGSFVLEGWEREFPTLRELLDALKGCTLKSGDESFTVKRCCPPKPGEISDLLVARKAQDSAKQMLKLTQLSFHQIRKNEITQRAHLGQGTRTNIYDGVLSVCGAAGAADEAEYLSTEQNNNGREMHVVLKVLDPSHRDIALAFFETASLMSQVSHVHLAFVHGVCVRGSENIMVEEFVEHGPLDVLLRKEKGRISVGWKITVAKQLASALSYLEDKNLVHGNVCAKNILLARRGLEDGTLPFAKLSDPGVGFSVLSREERVERIPWIAPECVRDAGSLSTAADKWSFGTTLLEICFDADVPLKERTPSEKERFYEKRHRLPEPSCKELAALIGRCLDYSPGERPSFRTILRDLTRLQPHS
;
A
#
# COMPACT_ATOMS: atom_id res chain seq x y z
N GLN A 1 43.84 15.09 33.69
CA GLN A 1 45.05 14.88 34.51
C GLN A 1 46.01 14.07 33.64
N GLY A 2 47.25 14.43 33.31
CA GLY A 2 48.07 15.63 33.57
C GLY A 2 48.26 16.49 32.29
N ALA A 3 48.58 17.79 32.38
CA ALA A 3 49.84 18.38 32.90
C ALA A 3 51.02 17.94 32.02
N GLU A 4 51.90 18.77 31.47
CA GLU A 4 52.34 20.15 31.67
C GLU A 4 53.32 20.41 30.49
N SER A 5 53.57 21.61 29.98
CA SER A 5 54.50 22.59 30.56
C SER A 5 54.80 23.60 29.46
N GLY A 6 54.83 24.89 29.82
CA GLY A 6 55.13 25.98 28.89
C GLY A 6 56.61 26.32 28.82
N SER A 7 56.94 27.31 27.98
CA SER A 7 57.99 28.28 28.30
C SER A 7 57.86 29.53 27.43
N HIS A 8 57.93 30.67 28.11
CA HIS A 8 57.89 32.04 27.62
C HIS A 8 59.28 32.55 27.19
N ARG A 9 59.30 33.46 26.21
CA ARG A 9 60.12 34.71 26.11
C ARG A 9 59.93 35.26 24.67
N GLY A 10 59.73 36.54 24.37
CA GLY A 10 59.73 37.81 25.09
C GLY A 10 59.82 38.95 24.05
N TYR A 11 59.57 40.19 24.48
CA TYR A 11 59.91 41.50 23.87
C TYR A 11 58.89 42.32 23.04
N PHE A 12 58.22 43.23 23.77
CA PHE A 12 58.06 44.70 23.59
C PHE A 12 57.67 45.33 22.23
N GLY A 13 56.61 46.17 22.29
CA GLY A 13 56.57 47.47 21.59
C GLY A 13 55.31 47.78 20.78
N ARG A 14 54.39 48.57 21.36
CA ARG A 14 53.16 49.13 20.75
C ARG A 14 53.42 49.89 19.43
N LYS A 15 52.55 49.70 18.42
CA LYS A 15 52.02 50.77 17.53
C LYS A 15 50.78 50.31 16.74
N SER A 16 49.72 51.11 16.88
CA SER A 16 48.49 51.27 16.07
C SER A 16 48.12 50.15 15.07
N ARG A 17 47.11 49.33 15.40
CA ARG A 17 46.46 48.42 14.45
C ARG A 17 45.56 49.22 13.50
N ASN A 18 45.95 49.27 12.23
CA ASN A 18 45.07 49.62 11.12
C ASN A 18 43.82 48.73 11.12
N LYS A 19 42.66 49.33 10.87
CA LYS A 19 41.42 48.63 10.53
C LYS A 19 41.61 47.94 9.18
N GLU A 20 42.06 46.69 9.18
CA GLU A 20 41.79 45.79 8.08
C GLU A 20 40.38 45.24 8.27
N ALA A 21 39.52 45.50 7.28
CA ALA A 21 38.20 44.90 7.19
C ALA A 21 38.38 43.39 7.05
N GLU A 22 38.16 42.65 8.15
CA GLU A 22 37.97 41.20 8.12
C GLU A 22 36.82 40.91 7.15
N ARG A 23 37.16 40.43 5.95
CA ARG A 23 36.19 39.78 5.07
C ARG A 23 35.66 38.58 5.84
N LYS A 24 34.47 38.72 6.45
CA LYS A 24 33.71 37.60 6.99
C LYS A 24 33.64 36.54 5.89
N ALA A 25 34.21 35.38 6.14
CA ALA A 25 34.04 34.21 5.30
C ALA A 25 32.52 34.00 5.09
N PRO A 26 32.08 33.63 3.87
CA PRO A 26 30.66 33.39 3.63
C PRO A 26 30.20 32.31 4.61
N THR A 27 29.28 32.68 5.51
CA THR A 27 28.63 31.74 6.41
C THR A 27 27.98 30.67 5.55
N GLU A 28 28.45 29.42 5.68
CA GLU A 28 27.87 28.28 4.98
C GLU A 28 26.34 28.27 5.22
N PRO A 29 25.54 28.04 4.17
CA PRO A 29 24.09 28.03 4.31
C PRO A 29 23.69 26.95 5.32
N LYS A 30 22.82 27.33 6.26
CA LYS A 30 22.31 26.44 7.30
C LYS A 30 21.54 25.30 6.63
N TRP A 31 21.92 24.05 6.87
CA TRP A 31 21.20 22.88 6.37
C TRP A 31 19.73 22.92 6.80
N VAL A 32 18.83 22.73 5.86
CA VAL A 32 17.39 22.63 6.12
C VAL A 32 16.97 21.17 5.90
N PRO A 33 16.47 20.47 6.92
CA PRO A 33 15.95 19.12 6.74
C PRO A 33 14.68 19.17 5.89
N PHE A 34 14.57 18.29 4.89
CA PHE A 34 13.37 18.20 4.04
C PHE A 34 12.40 17.12 4.52
N CYS A 35 12.85 15.86 4.63
CA CYS A 35 12.06 14.74 5.14
C CYS A 35 12.93 13.53 5.49
N ASP A 36 12.35 12.58 6.24
CA ASP A 36 12.92 11.25 6.35
C ASP A 36 12.70 10.44 5.06
N PHE A 37 13.59 9.48 4.77
CA PHE A 37 13.44 8.62 3.58
C PHE A 37 12.08 7.91 3.54
N ARG A 38 11.56 7.49 4.70
CA ARG A 38 10.28 6.79 4.79
C ARG A 38 9.10 7.62 4.31
N GLU A 39 9.20 8.95 4.31
CA GLU A 39 8.17 9.87 3.85
C GLU A 39 8.16 10.05 2.32
N ILE A 40 9.21 9.63 1.61
CA ILE A 40 9.31 9.77 0.16
C ILE A 40 8.37 8.75 -0.50
N THR A 41 7.54 9.23 -1.42
CA THR A 41 6.59 8.39 -2.18
C THR A 41 7.17 7.98 -3.53
N HIS A 42 7.67 8.95 -4.30
CA HIS A 42 8.28 8.75 -5.61
C HIS A 42 9.16 9.94 -5.98
N VAL A 43 10.02 9.74 -6.98
CA VAL A 43 10.91 10.78 -7.52
C VAL A 43 10.74 10.85 -9.03
N VAL A 44 10.64 12.08 -9.55
CA VAL A 44 10.54 12.36 -10.99
C VAL A 44 11.84 13.00 -11.46
N ILE A 45 12.31 12.61 -12.64
CA ILE A 45 13.49 13.18 -13.29
C ILE A 45 13.04 13.70 -14.65
N GLU A 46 13.21 15.00 -14.88
CA GLU A 46 12.94 15.66 -16.15
C GLU A 46 14.23 16.36 -16.61
N ASP A 47 15.00 15.68 -17.46
CA ASP A 47 16.35 16.10 -17.86
C ASP A 47 17.28 16.36 -16.64
N CYS A 48 17.53 17.61 -16.27
CA CYS A 48 18.35 18.00 -15.14
C CYS A 48 17.54 18.41 -13.90
N ARG A 49 16.21 18.39 -13.99
CA ARG A 49 15.28 18.66 -12.89
C ARG A 49 14.93 17.38 -12.13
N VAL A 50 14.95 17.45 -10.81
CA VAL A 50 14.56 16.36 -9.91
C VAL A 50 13.47 16.85 -8.97
N SER A 51 12.37 16.11 -8.91
CA SER A 51 11.23 16.37 -8.04
C SER A 51 11.06 15.23 -7.04
N ILE A 52 11.28 15.49 -5.75
CA ILE A 52 11.14 14.50 -4.68
C ILE A 52 9.81 14.73 -3.96
N HIS A 53 8.88 13.78 -4.10
CA HIS A 53 7.52 13.89 -3.56
C HIS A 53 7.36 13.17 -2.23
N ARG A 54 6.64 13.79 -1.31
CA ARG A 54 6.35 13.28 0.04
C ARG A 54 4.91 12.78 0.19
N GLN A 55 4.65 12.05 1.25
CA GLN A 55 3.31 11.57 1.63
C GLN A 55 2.31 12.69 1.93
N ASP A 56 2.77 13.84 2.41
CA ASP A 56 1.93 15.02 2.66
C ASP A 56 1.71 15.86 1.39
N ASN A 57 2.06 15.30 0.22
CA ASN A 57 1.97 15.92 -1.09
C ASN A 57 2.90 17.14 -1.28
N LYS A 58 3.84 17.39 -0.36
CA LYS A 58 4.91 18.38 -0.58
C LYS A 58 5.95 17.84 -1.55
N CYS A 59 6.56 18.74 -2.32
CA CYS A 59 7.61 18.41 -3.29
C CYS A 59 8.86 19.26 -3.04
N LEU A 60 10.04 18.63 -3.13
CA LEU A 60 11.31 19.33 -3.27
C LEU A 60 11.73 19.30 -4.73
N GLU A 61 11.86 20.49 -5.31
CA GLU A 61 12.35 20.70 -6.68
C GLU A 61 13.84 21.07 -6.65
N LEU A 62 14.64 20.35 -7.43
CA LEU A 62 16.08 20.57 -7.57
C LEU A 62 16.44 20.69 -9.05
N LEU A 63 17.26 21.68 -9.40
CA LEU A 63 17.88 21.78 -10.72
C LEU A 63 19.36 21.45 -10.58
N LEU A 64 19.80 20.37 -11.24
CA LEU A 64 21.19 19.93 -11.19
C LEU A 64 21.98 20.35 -12.44
N PRO A 65 23.33 20.32 -12.39
CA PRO A 65 24.15 20.78 -13.52
C PRO A 65 24.02 19.94 -14.79
N SER A 66 23.57 18.68 -14.70
CA SER A 66 23.41 17.79 -15.84
C SER A 66 22.43 16.65 -15.53
N ASN A 67 21.89 16.01 -16.56
CA ASN A 67 21.09 14.79 -16.42
C ASN A 67 21.86 13.65 -15.73
N ALA A 68 23.16 13.50 -16.01
CA ALA A 68 24.01 12.51 -15.32
C ALA A 68 24.10 12.78 -13.81
N SER A 69 24.19 14.05 -13.40
CA SER A 69 24.13 14.43 -11.98
C SER A 69 22.76 14.13 -11.36
N ALA A 70 21.67 14.36 -12.11
CA ALA A 70 20.31 14.04 -11.66
C ALA A 70 20.14 12.54 -11.41
N LEU A 71 20.52 11.71 -12.39
CA LEU A 71 20.51 10.26 -12.24
C LEU A 71 21.39 9.78 -11.07
N SER A 72 22.57 10.39 -10.88
CA SER A 72 23.46 10.04 -9.78
C SER A 72 22.87 10.35 -8.40
N LEU A 73 22.31 11.56 -8.22
CA LEU A 73 21.64 11.94 -6.97
C LEU A 73 20.46 11.02 -6.68
N VAL A 74 19.59 10.78 -7.67
CA VAL A 74 18.39 9.96 -7.46
C VAL A 74 18.76 8.50 -7.21
N SER A 75 19.81 7.96 -7.85
CA SER A 75 20.34 6.63 -7.54
C SER A 75 20.79 6.51 -6.07
N LEU A 76 21.41 7.56 -5.53
CA LEU A 76 21.83 7.62 -4.14
C LEU A 76 20.62 7.64 -3.19
N VAL A 77 19.66 8.52 -3.46
CA VAL A 77 18.42 8.65 -2.67
C VAL A 77 17.63 7.34 -2.68
N ASP A 78 17.47 6.71 -3.85
CA ASP A 78 16.82 5.41 -4.01
C ASP A 78 17.52 4.30 -3.22
N GLY A 79 18.86 4.26 -3.27
CA GLY A 79 19.66 3.31 -2.51
C GLY A 79 19.46 3.44 -1.00
N TYR A 80 19.54 4.65 -0.45
CA TYR A 80 19.30 4.88 0.98
C TYR A 80 17.86 4.62 1.39
N PHE A 81 16.90 4.97 0.54
CA PHE A 81 15.50 4.64 0.76
C PHE A 81 15.30 3.12 0.87
N ARG A 82 15.87 2.34 -0.05
CA ARG A 82 15.78 0.87 0.01
C ARG A 82 16.44 0.27 1.24
N LEU A 83 17.55 0.85 1.68
CA LEU A 83 18.27 0.39 2.87
C LEU A 83 17.50 0.67 4.17
N THR A 84 16.73 1.76 4.24
CA THR A 84 16.17 2.29 5.50
C THR A 84 14.64 2.22 5.59
N ALA A 85 13.95 2.21 4.45
CA ALA A 85 12.50 2.29 4.35
C ALA A 85 11.88 1.02 3.76
N ASP A 86 12.16 0.72 2.49
CA ASP A 86 11.56 -0.41 1.78
C ASP A 86 12.51 -1.01 0.74
N ALA A 87 13.13 -2.14 1.06
CA ALA A 87 14.09 -2.81 0.20
C ALA A 87 13.48 -3.42 -1.09
N SER A 88 12.15 -3.51 -1.17
CA SER A 88 11.44 -4.09 -2.31
C SER A 88 10.95 -3.06 -3.32
N HIS A 89 11.05 -1.77 -2.99
CA HIS A 89 10.54 -0.67 -3.78
C HIS A 89 11.67 0.20 -4.34
N TYR A 90 11.46 0.82 -5.49
CA TYR A 90 12.36 1.83 -6.05
C TYR A 90 11.54 3.06 -6.40
N LEU A 91 12.08 4.23 -6.09
CA LEU A 91 11.38 5.53 -6.11
C LEU A 91 11.22 6.09 -7.51
N CYS A 92 12.18 5.81 -8.39
CA CYS A 92 12.23 6.29 -9.76
C CYS A 92 12.69 5.16 -10.67
N HIS A 93 11.98 5.01 -11.78
CA HIS A 93 12.27 3.93 -12.72
C HIS A 93 13.56 4.14 -13.52
N ASP A 94 14.00 5.39 -13.73
CA ASP A 94 15.18 5.70 -14.55
C ASP A 94 16.48 5.29 -13.86
N VAL A 95 16.42 5.08 -12.55
CA VAL A 95 17.51 4.55 -11.72
C VAL A 95 17.15 3.21 -11.06
N ALA A 96 16.09 2.55 -11.54
CA ALA A 96 15.63 1.31 -10.92
C ALA A 96 16.71 0.22 -10.95
N PRO A 97 17.02 -0.43 -9.81
CA PRO A 97 18.04 -1.47 -9.78
C PRO A 97 17.65 -2.64 -10.68
N PRO A 98 18.46 -3.02 -11.71
CA PRO A 98 18.06 -4.05 -12.67
C PRO A 98 17.76 -5.42 -12.03
N ARG A 99 18.48 -5.78 -10.96
CA ARG A 99 18.20 -7.02 -10.20
C ARG A 99 16.86 -6.97 -9.49
N LEU A 100 16.50 -5.83 -8.89
CA LEU A 100 15.22 -5.67 -8.20
C LEU A 100 14.06 -5.74 -9.20
N VAL A 101 14.16 -5.05 -10.33
CA VAL A 101 13.17 -5.10 -11.42
C VAL A 101 12.99 -6.54 -11.90
N MET A 102 14.09 -7.28 -12.11
CA MET A 102 14.02 -8.68 -12.52
C MET A 102 13.38 -9.58 -11.47
N SER A 103 13.63 -9.33 -10.18
CA SER A 103 12.99 -10.04 -9.07
C SER A 103 11.49 -9.82 -9.04
N LEU A 104 11.03 -8.59 -9.21
CA LEU A 104 9.62 -8.23 -9.26
C LEU A 104 8.91 -8.92 -10.45
N LEU A 105 9.53 -8.92 -11.63
CA LEU A 105 8.94 -9.50 -12.85
C LEU A 105 8.88 -11.03 -12.86
N ASN A 106 9.78 -11.70 -12.14
CA ASN A 106 9.92 -13.16 -12.19
C ASN A 106 9.67 -13.86 -10.84
N GLY A 107 9.20 -13.12 -9.82
CA GLY A 107 8.95 -13.69 -8.49
C GLY A 107 10.21 -14.24 -7.82
N ILE A 108 11.34 -13.55 -7.96
CA ILE A 108 12.62 -13.97 -7.38
C ILE A 108 12.71 -13.42 -5.96
N HIS A 109 13.03 -14.29 -5.01
CA HIS A 109 13.33 -13.84 -3.65
C HIS A 109 14.69 -13.13 -3.64
N GLY A 110 14.84 -12.18 -2.74
CA GLY A 110 16.13 -11.61 -2.44
C GLY A 110 17.12 -12.65 -1.89
N PRO A 111 18.35 -12.23 -1.59
CA PRO A 111 19.31 -13.07 -0.93
C PRO A 111 18.75 -13.55 0.42
N MET A 112 18.45 -14.85 0.53
CA MET A 112 17.91 -15.48 1.76
C MET A 112 18.87 -16.54 2.28
N GLN A 113 19.03 -16.61 3.60
CA GLN A 113 19.72 -17.74 4.24
C GLN A 113 18.87 -19.01 4.18
N GLU A 114 19.54 -20.14 4.31
CA GLU A 114 18.96 -21.46 4.10
C GLU A 114 17.82 -21.79 5.07
N GLU A 115 17.92 -21.34 6.33
CA GLU A 115 16.91 -21.60 7.35
C GLU A 115 15.57 -20.96 7.00
N PHE A 116 15.58 -19.76 6.41
CA PHE A 116 14.37 -19.05 5.98
C PHE A 116 13.71 -19.73 4.78
N VAL A 117 14.50 -20.23 3.83
CA VAL A 117 13.98 -20.97 2.67
C VAL A 117 13.30 -22.26 3.13
N LEU A 118 13.95 -22.98 4.04
CA LEU A 118 13.39 -24.17 4.69
C LEU A 118 12.09 -23.86 5.44
N ALA A 119 12.08 -22.82 6.26
CA ALA A 119 10.90 -22.41 7.01
C ALA A 119 9.74 -22.01 6.06
N LYS A 120 10.04 -21.33 4.95
CA LYS A 120 9.04 -21.01 3.92
C LYS A 120 8.47 -22.27 3.28
N LEU A 121 9.31 -23.15 2.74
CA LEU A 121 8.87 -24.41 2.13
C LEU A 121 8.08 -25.31 3.11
N ARG A 122 8.38 -25.26 4.41
CA ARG A 122 7.62 -26.00 5.43
C ARG A 122 6.22 -25.44 5.68
N ARG A 123 6.06 -24.11 5.68
CA ARG A 123 4.79 -23.40 5.96
C ARG A 123 3.81 -23.45 4.79
N GLU A 124 4.32 -23.47 3.57
CA GLU A 124 3.50 -23.58 2.36
C GLU A 124 2.92 -25.01 2.23
N GLU A 125 1.94 -25.18 1.34
CA GLU A 125 1.10 -26.38 1.23
C GLU A 125 1.87 -27.72 1.16
N HIS A 126 1.19 -28.82 1.51
CA HIS A 126 1.76 -30.17 1.51
C HIS A 126 1.85 -30.78 0.10
N GLU A 127 2.51 -30.09 -0.81
CA GLU A 127 2.74 -30.57 -2.18
C GLU A 127 4.22 -30.89 -2.43
N ASP A 128 4.45 -32.00 -3.12
CA ASP A 128 5.77 -32.35 -3.65
C ASP A 128 6.11 -31.52 -4.87
N GLY A 129 7.37 -31.07 -4.94
CA GLY A 129 7.86 -30.27 -6.05
C GLY A 129 7.58 -28.77 -5.94
N LEU A 130 7.24 -28.31 -4.73
CA LEU A 130 7.32 -26.90 -4.40
C LEU A 130 8.76 -26.41 -4.50
N TYR A 131 8.95 -25.23 -5.08
CA TYR A 131 10.27 -24.63 -5.18
C TYR A 131 10.27 -23.15 -4.83
N VAL A 132 11.43 -22.69 -4.38
CA VAL A 132 11.74 -21.28 -4.17
C VAL A 132 12.92 -20.93 -5.07
N ILE A 133 12.82 -19.83 -5.80
CA ILE A 133 13.94 -19.23 -6.52
C ILE A 133 14.39 -17.96 -5.80
N ARG A 134 15.70 -17.88 -5.51
CA ARG A 134 16.30 -16.76 -4.77
C ARG A 134 17.62 -16.34 -5.37
N TRP A 135 18.04 -15.12 -5.06
CA TRP A 135 19.42 -14.71 -5.27
C TRP A 135 20.39 -15.42 -4.32
N SER A 136 21.60 -15.69 -4.81
CA SER A 136 22.70 -16.15 -3.97
C SER A 136 23.16 -15.03 -3.04
N VAL A 137 23.50 -15.41 -1.80
CA VAL A 137 24.10 -14.50 -0.80
C VAL A 137 25.61 -14.35 -1.02
N LEU A 138 26.23 -15.21 -1.82
CA LEU A 138 27.69 -15.28 -2.02
C LEU A 138 28.14 -14.84 -3.42
N ASP A 139 27.24 -14.82 -4.41
CA ASP A 139 27.59 -14.57 -5.81
C ASP A 139 26.50 -13.73 -6.47
N PHE A 140 26.87 -12.54 -6.93
CA PHE A 140 25.96 -11.54 -7.48
C PHE A 140 25.21 -12.04 -8.73
N ASN A 141 25.84 -12.88 -9.55
CA ASN A 141 25.29 -13.38 -10.81
C ASN A 141 24.68 -14.78 -10.69
N ARG A 142 24.50 -15.27 -9.45
CA ARG A 142 23.99 -16.60 -9.19
C ARG A 142 22.63 -16.56 -8.52
N MET A 143 21.75 -17.43 -9.01
CA MET A 143 20.46 -17.72 -8.42
C MET A 143 20.43 -19.17 -7.93
N ILE A 144 19.59 -19.44 -6.96
CA ILE A 144 19.45 -20.77 -6.34
C ILE A 144 17.99 -21.17 -6.41
N LEU A 145 17.74 -22.30 -7.07
CA LEU A 145 16.47 -22.98 -7.14
C LEU A 145 16.44 -24.08 -6.06
N SER A 146 15.70 -23.85 -4.98
CA SER A 146 15.52 -24.82 -3.90
C SER A 146 14.23 -25.61 -4.12
N VAL A 147 14.32 -26.92 -4.37
CA VAL A 147 13.17 -27.78 -4.68
C VAL A 147 12.92 -28.75 -3.53
N ALA A 148 11.68 -28.78 -3.03
CA ALA A 148 11.23 -29.64 -1.93
C ALA A 148 10.70 -31.00 -2.41
N LYS A 149 10.97 -32.03 -1.61
CA LYS A 149 10.44 -33.39 -1.72
C LYS A 149 10.03 -33.87 -0.33
N ARG A 150 8.77 -34.24 -0.15
CA ARG A 150 8.23 -34.75 1.11
C ARG A 150 8.14 -36.28 1.00
N SER A 151 8.71 -37.00 1.96
CA SER A 151 8.54 -38.46 2.01
C SER A 151 7.20 -38.81 2.66
N GLN A 152 6.36 -39.58 1.99
CA GLN A 152 5.25 -40.27 2.66
C GLN A 152 5.82 -41.44 3.46
N GLN A 153 5.96 -41.30 4.79
CA GLN A 153 6.16 -42.48 5.64
C GLN A 153 4.80 -43.18 5.82
N GLN A 154 4.59 -44.28 5.08
CA GLN A 154 3.60 -45.27 5.48
C GLN A 154 4.09 -45.92 6.78
N VAL A 155 3.47 -45.58 7.91
CA VAL A 155 3.61 -46.38 9.13
C VAL A 155 2.92 -47.71 8.85
N ARG A 156 3.70 -48.76 8.54
CA ARG A 156 3.19 -50.13 8.58
C ARG A 156 2.76 -50.42 10.02
N PRO A 157 1.53 -50.89 10.28
CA PRO A 157 1.18 -51.31 11.63
C PRO A 157 2.12 -52.44 12.02
N ARG A 158 2.92 -52.23 13.08
CA ARG A 158 3.72 -53.31 13.68
C ARG A 158 2.75 -54.39 14.14
N GLY A 159 2.80 -55.56 13.48
CA GLY A 159 2.14 -56.75 13.98
C GLY A 159 2.72 -57.10 15.35
N GLY A 160 1.91 -56.92 16.39
CA GLY A 160 2.21 -57.43 17.73
C GLY A 160 2.00 -58.95 17.79
N PRO A 161 2.74 -59.68 18.63
CA PRO A 161 2.55 -61.12 18.77
C PRO A 161 1.23 -61.46 19.44
N ARG A 162 0.63 -62.57 18.99
CA ARG A 162 -0.57 -63.18 19.57
C ARG A 162 -0.32 -63.63 21.01
N SER A 163 -1.16 -63.20 21.95
CA SER A 163 -1.41 -63.92 23.20
C SER A 163 -2.90 -63.91 23.52
N ALA A 164 -3.41 -65.09 23.85
CA ALA A 164 -4.82 -65.41 24.06
C ALA A 164 -5.36 -64.89 25.40
N GLY A 165 -6.68 -64.63 25.46
CA GLY A 165 -7.44 -64.64 26.71
C GLY A 165 -8.55 -63.58 26.84
N ALA A 166 -9.79 -64.07 26.97
CA ALA A 166 -10.98 -63.45 27.58
C ALA A 166 -11.90 -62.48 26.79
N SER A 167 -13.10 -63.02 26.52
CA SER A 167 -14.49 -62.53 26.33
C SER A 167 -14.90 -61.06 26.53
N PRO A 168 -16.10 -60.68 26.00
CA PRO A 168 -16.34 -59.38 25.38
C PRO A 168 -17.10 -58.40 26.27
N ALA A 169 -16.75 -57.12 26.17
CA ALA A 169 -17.61 -56.02 26.60
C ALA A 169 -17.59 -54.90 25.55
N SER A 170 -18.79 -54.53 25.15
CA SER A 170 -19.17 -53.56 24.12
C SER A 170 -18.66 -52.15 24.42
N ARG A 171 -17.76 -51.65 23.57
CA ARG A 171 -17.62 -50.21 23.30
C ARG A 171 -17.22 -50.00 21.84
N SER A 172 -18.05 -49.28 21.12
CA SER A 172 -17.75 -48.71 19.80
C SER A 172 -16.52 -47.81 19.89
N PRO A 173 -15.49 -47.97 19.02
CA PRO A 173 -14.44 -46.99 18.95
C PRO A 173 -14.93 -45.79 18.13
N VAL A 174 -14.99 -44.64 18.80
CA VAL A 174 -15.04 -43.32 18.17
C VAL A 174 -13.83 -43.21 17.23
N PRO A 175 -13.97 -42.72 15.97
CA PRO A 175 -12.83 -42.51 15.10
C PRO A 175 -11.98 -41.37 15.67
N THR A 176 -10.87 -41.72 16.33
CA THR A 176 -9.81 -40.76 16.66
C THR A 176 -9.29 -40.16 15.35
N PRO A 177 -9.16 -38.82 15.21
CA PRO A 177 -8.56 -38.25 14.02
C PRO A 177 -7.16 -38.81 13.88
N LEU A 178 -6.87 -39.44 12.75
CA LEU A 178 -5.50 -39.82 12.38
C LEU A 178 -4.65 -38.54 12.43
N ARG A 179 -3.78 -38.43 13.45
CA ARG A 179 -2.68 -37.46 13.41
C ARG A 179 -1.83 -37.83 12.21
N LEU A 180 -2.00 -37.10 11.10
CA LEU A 180 -1.08 -37.12 9.97
C LEU A 180 0.32 -36.87 10.53
N SER A 181 1.17 -37.89 10.54
CA SER A 181 2.58 -37.73 10.85
C SER A 181 3.18 -36.76 9.83
N GLN A 182 3.78 -35.66 10.29
CA GLN A 182 4.47 -34.71 9.42
C GLN A 182 5.64 -35.46 8.74
N GLY A 183 5.48 -35.80 7.46
CA GLY A 183 6.53 -36.43 6.66
C GLY A 183 7.80 -35.59 6.65
N THR A 184 8.96 -36.25 6.63
CA THR A 184 10.26 -35.58 6.60
C THR A 184 10.40 -34.78 5.30
N LEU A 185 10.58 -33.46 5.41
CA LEU A 185 10.84 -32.59 4.26
C LEU A 185 12.31 -32.69 3.88
N LYS A 186 12.58 -33.27 2.71
CA LYS A 186 13.88 -33.16 2.03
C LYS A 186 13.81 -32.01 1.02
N TYR A 187 14.93 -31.38 0.74
CA TYR A 187 15.03 -30.39 -0.35
C TYR A 187 16.44 -30.41 -0.92
N ARG A 188 16.58 -29.90 -2.14
CA ARG A 188 17.86 -29.75 -2.81
C ARG A 188 17.98 -28.41 -3.52
N GLN A 189 19.18 -27.88 -3.56
CA GLN A 189 19.51 -26.62 -4.23
C GLN A 189 20.15 -26.91 -5.59
N PHE A 190 19.63 -26.27 -6.62
CA PHE A 190 20.19 -26.25 -7.97
C PHE A 190 20.59 -24.81 -8.30
N ARG A 191 21.74 -24.63 -8.93
CA ARG A 191 22.32 -23.31 -9.17
C ARG A 191 22.03 -22.87 -10.59
N ILE A 192 21.60 -21.63 -10.75
CA ILE A 192 21.35 -21.00 -12.04
C ILE A 192 22.32 -19.83 -12.15
N GLN A 193 23.11 -19.79 -13.21
CA GLN A 193 24.06 -18.73 -13.47
C GLN A 193 23.51 -17.77 -14.52
N LYS A 194 23.58 -16.47 -14.22
CA LYS A 194 23.33 -15.39 -15.17
C LYS A 194 24.64 -15.08 -15.89
N LYS A 195 24.69 -15.30 -17.21
CA LYS A 195 25.83 -15.00 -18.08
C LYS A 195 25.47 -13.84 -19.01
N GLY A 196 25.77 -12.61 -18.60
CA GLY A 196 25.37 -11.43 -19.38
C GLY A 196 23.84 -11.38 -19.57
N GLY A 197 23.38 -11.64 -20.79
CA GLY A 197 21.97 -11.69 -21.17
C GLY A 197 21.30 -13.07 -21.09
N SER A 198 22.04 -14.16 -20.82
CA SER A 198 21.48 -15.53 -20.77
C SER A 198 21.48 -16.14 -19.36
N PHE A 199 20.70 -17.21 -19.20
CA PHE A 199 20.52 -17.99 -17.97
C PHE A 199 20.80 -19.46 -18.23
N VAL A 200 21.58 -20.09 -17.35
CA VAL A 200 21.98 -21.49 -17.48
C VAL A 200 21.84 -22.19 -16.14
N LEU A 201 21.17 -23.35 -16.10
CA LEU A 201 21.19 -24.22 -14.93
C LEU A 201 22.53 -24.97 -14.91
N GLU A 202 23.26 -24.96 -13.78
CA GLU A 202 24.51 -25.72 -13.67
C GLU A 202 24.27 -27.21 -13.95
N GLY A 203 25.06 -27.78 -14.87
CA GLY A 203 24.90 -29.16 -15.35
C GLY A 203 23.89 -29.32 -16.48
N TRP A 204 23.28 -28.23 -16.97
CA TRP A 204 22.43 -28.24 -18.16
C TRP A 204 23.10 -27.44 -19.28
N GLU A 205 23.40 -28.09 -20.40
CA GLU A 205 24.14 -27.49 -21.53
C GLU A 205 23.35 -26.41 -22.29
N ARG A 206 22.05 -26.29 -22.01
CA ARG A 206 21.17 -25.34 -22.70
C ARG A 206 21.18 -23.98 -22.01
N GLU A 207 21.39 -22.92 -22.79
CA GLU A 207 21.23 -21.54 -22.35
C GLU A 207 19.84 -20.99 -22.75
N PHE A 208 19.32 -20.08 -21.93
CA PHE A 208 18.02 -19.44 -22.13
C PHE A 208 18.18 -17.92 -22.15
N PRO A 209 17.53 -17.19 -23.08
CA PRO A 209 17.64 -15.74 -23.17
C PRO A 209 16.89 -15.02 -22.05
N THR A 210 15.88 -15.66 -21.45
CA THR A 210 15.14 -15.11 -20.31
C THR A 210 15.00 -16.12 -19.18
N LEU A 211 14.93 -15.62 -17.94
CA LEU A 211 14.70 -16.47 -16.78
C LEU A 211 13.33 -17.15 -16.84
N ARG A 212 12.32 -16.47 -17.40
CA ARG A 212 10.98 -17.02 -17.55
C ARG A 212 10.99 -18.26 -18.44
N GLU A 213 11.68 -18.20 -19.59
CA GLU A 213 11.83 -19.37 -20.46
C GLU A 213 12.56 -20.54 -19.79
N LEU A 214 13.61 -20.26 -18.99
CA LEU A 214 14.28 -21.28 -18.19
C LEU A 214 13.29 -21.93 -17.20
N LEU A 215 12.54 -21.11 -16.44
CA LEU A 215 11.58 -21.60 -15.44
C LEU A 215 10.43 -22.38 -16.06
N ASP A 216 9.92 -21.94 -17.21
CA ASP A 216 8.89 -22.65 -17.97
C ASP A 216 9.42 -23.98 -18.51
N ALA A 217 10.67 -24.01 -19.00
CA ALA A 217 11.32 -25.25 -19.44
C ALA A 217 11.60 -26.21 -18.27
N LEU A 218 11.82 -25.71 -17.05
CA LEU A 218 12.00 -26.54 -15.86
C LEU A 218 10.68 -27.07 -15.29
N LYS A 219 9.55 -26.45 -15.60
CA LYS A 219 8.25 -26.84 -15.04
C LYS A 219 7.87 -28.24 -15.52
N GLY A 220 7.72 -29.16 -14.57
CA GLY A 220 7.45 -30.58 -14.81
C GLY A 220 8.71 -31.44 -14.97
N CYS A 221 9.90 -30.85 -15.09
CA CYS A 221 11.15 -31.60 -15.15
C CYS A 221 11.51 -32.23 -13.81
N THR A 222 12.20 -33.37 -13.86
CA THR A 222 12.77 -34.04 -12.69
C THR A 222 14.27 -33.87 -12.67
N LEU A 223 14.75 -33.11 -11.70
CA LEU A 223 16.16 -32.85 -11.46
C LEU A 223 16.75 -33.94 -10.58
N LYS A 224 17.94 -34.44 -10.94
CA LYS A 224 18.66 -35.47 -10.17
C LYS A 224 19.81 -34.84 -9.38
N SER A 225 20.03 -35.35 -8.17
CA SER A 225 21.19 -35.02 -7.37
C SER A 225 21.65 -36.29 -6.65
N GLY A 226 22.66 -36.97 -7.22
CA GLY A 226 22.99 -38.34 -6.81
C GLY A 226 21.81 -39.28 -7.09
N ASP A 227 21.45 -40.10 -6.10
CA ASP A 227 20.34 -41.06 -6.20
C ASP A 227 18.96 -40.45 -5.95
N GLU A 228 18.90 -39.17 -5.56
CA GLU A 228 17.64 -38.49 -5.27
C GLU A 228 17.14 -37.68 -6.47
N SER A 229 15.83 -37.80 -6.71
CA SER A 229 15.09 -37.07 -7.76
C SER A 229 14.13 -36.04 -7.15
N PHE A 230 14.07 -34.86 -7.75
CA PHE A 230 13.24 -33.72 -7.34
C PHE A 230 12.49 -33.16 -8.55
N THR A 231 11.16 -33.24 -8.55
CA THR A 231 10.33 -32.71 -9.63
C THR A 231 9.99 -31.25 -9.37
N VAL A 232 10.20 -30.37 -10.34
CA VAL A 232 9.84 -28.94 -10.23
C VAL A 232 8.38 -28.78 -10.66
N LYS A 233 7.49 -28.34 -9.77
CA LYS A 233 6.06 -28.20 -10.08
C LYS A 233 5.55 -26.77 -9.93
N ARG A 234 5.68 -26.20 -8.73
CA ARG A 234 5.05 -24.91 -8.39
C ARG A 234 6.02 -24.02 -7.61
N CYS A 235 6.10 -22.76 -8.02
CA CYS A 235 6.86 -21.74 -7.30
C CYS A 235 6.08 -21.29 -6.06
N CYS A 236 6.76 -21.15 -4.93
CA CYS A 236 6.27 -20.36 -3.81
C CYS A 236 6.62 -18.89 -4.09
N PRO A 237 5.67 -17.99 -4.36
CA PRO A 237 5.99 -16.59 -4.66
C PRO A 237 6.54 -15.84 -3.43
N PRO A 238 7.36 -14.81 -3.62
CA PRO A 238 7.87 -13.98 -2.53
C PRO A 238 6.74 -13.13 -1.93
N LYS A 239 6.77 -12.99 -0.61
CA LYS A 239 5.87 -12.10 0.17
C LYS A 239 6.49 -10.69 0.25
N PRO A 240 5.70 -9.65 0.62
CA PRO A 240 6.24 -8.33 0.87
C PRO A 240 7.46 -8.34 1.80
N GLY A 241 8.57 -7.72 1.36
CA GLY A 241 9.85 -7.70 2.06
C GLY A 241 10.71 -8.97 1.91
N GLU A 242 10.29 -9.96 1.12
CA GLU A 242 11.13 -11.07 0.66
C GLU A 242 11.74 -10.81 -0.73
N ILE A 243 11.25 -9.79 -1.44
CA ILE A 243 11.85 -9.27 -2.67
C ILE A 243 12.85 -8.16 -2.28
N SER A 244 14.12 -8.33 -2.64
CA SER A 244 15.17 -7.37 -2.33
C SER A 244 16.42 -7.70 -3.16
N ASP A 245 17.22 -6.71 -3.53
CA ASP A 245 18.59 -6.89 -3.99
C ASP A 245 19.63 -6.88 -2.84
N LEU A 246 19.17 -6.61 -1.62
CA LEU A 246 19.94 -6.50 -0.38
C LEU A 246 19.75 -7.73 0.51
N LEU A 247 20.81 -8.12 1.23
CA LEU A 247 20.72 -9.11 2.31
C LEU A 247 20.05 -8.48 3.53
N VAL A 248 18.80 -8.83 3.80
CA VAL A 248 18.03 -8.27 4.92
C VAL A 248 18.23 -9.14 6.16
N ALA A 249 18.99 -8.65 7.14
CA ALA A 249 19.11 -9.29 8.46
C ALA A 249 18.07 -8.68 9.43
N ARG A 250 16.96 -9.38 9.66
CA ARG A 250 15.97 -8.96 10.67
C ARG A 250 16.40 -9.48 12.04
N LYS A 251 16.88 -8.61 12.93
CA LYS A 251 16.92 -8.92 14.38
C LYS A 251 15.49 -8.90 14.92
N ALA A 252 15.14 -9.84 15.78
CA ALA A 252 13.77 -10.07 16.27
C ALA A 252 13.14 -8.91 17.06
N GLN A 253 13.81 -7.76 17.23
CA GLN A 253 13.37 -6.68 18.12
C GLN A 253 12.78 -5.43 17.44
N ASP A 254 12.83 -5.25 16.11
CA ASP A 254 12.40 -3.99 15.47
C ASP A 254 11.10 -4.10 14.64
N SER A 255 10.09 -4.79 15.15
CA SER A 255 8.73 -4.73 14.61
C SER A 255 7.85 -3.71 15.34
N ALA A 256 8.44 -2.69 15.95
CA ALA A 256 7.70 -1.49 16.32
C ALA A 256 7.57 -0.58 15.10
N LYS A 257 6.80 -1.02 14.09
CA LYS A 257 6.08 -0.01 13.30
C LYS A 257 5.32 0.80 14.34
N GLN A 258 5.46 2.12 14.33
CA GLN A 258 4.68 3.01 15.16
C GLN A 258 3.23 2.91 14.64
N MET A 259 2.59 1.79 14.98
CA MET A 259 1.19 1.56 14.74
C MET A 259 0.50 2.65 15.53
N LEU A 260 -0.39 3.38 14.88
CA LEU A 260 -1.39 4.13 15.62
C LEU A 260 -2.05 3.10 16.54
N LYS A 261 -1.82 3.21 17.85
CA LYS A 261 -2.52 2.41 18.86
C LYS A 261 -3.95 2.92 18.90
N LEU A 262 -4.72 2.57 17.87
CA LEU A 262 -6.13 2.89 17.71
C LEU A 262 -7.01 2.02 18.61
N THR A 263 -6.47 1.61 19.76
CA THR A 263 -7.19 0.79 20.75
C THR A 263 -8.12 1.63 21.63
N GLN A 264 -8.11 2.95 21.47
CA GLN A 264 -9.02 3.86 22.15
C GLN A 264 -9.73 4.70 21.08
N LEU A 265 -11.06 4.56 21.04
CA LEU A 265 -11.92 5.47 20.29
C LEU A 265 -11.61 6.90 20.75
N SER A 266 -11.14 7.72 19.82
CA SER A 266 -10.79 9.11 20.07
C SER A 266 -11.26 9.92 18.88
N PHE A 267 -12.23 10.78 19.15
CA PHE A 267 -12.79 11.77 18.22
C PHE A 267 -13.29 12.95 19.03
N HIS A 268 -13.35 14.11 18.39
CA HIS A 268 -13.95 15.29 19.00
C HIS A 268 -15.47 15.09 19.13
N GLN A 269 -16.00 15.24 20.34
CA GLN A 269 -17.44 15.21 20.59
C GLN A 269 -18.02 16.62 20.38
N ILE A 270 -18.75 16.78 19.29
CA ILE A 270 -19.42 18.03 18.92
C ILE A 270 -20.75 18.11 19.65
N ARG A 271 -21.05 19.26 20.24
CA ARG A 271 -22.29 19.49 20.98
C ARG A 271 -23.45 19.73 20.01
N LYS A 272 -24.65 19.32 20.41
CA LYS A 272 -25.87 19.49 19.62
C LYS A 272 -26.10 20.94 19.18
N ASN A 273 -25.81 21.92 20.03
CA ASN A 273 -26.02 23.34 19.75
C ASN A 273 -24.96 23.95 18.84
N GLU A 274 -23.87 23.23 18.54
CA GLU A 274 -22.81 23.67 17.64
C GLU A 274 -23.14 23.31 16.18
N ILE A 275 -24.07 22.39 15.93
CA ILE A 275 -24.45 21.98 14.57
C ILE A 275 -25.86 22.41 14.19
N THR A 276 -25.99 22.95 12.98
CA THR A 276 -27.28 23.22 12.33
C THR A 276 -27.42 22.34 11.10
N GLN A 277 -28.45 21.48 11.09
CA GLN A 277 -28.79 20.64 9.96
C GLN A 277 -29.65 21.41 8.96
N ARG A 278 -29.29 21.35 7.67
CA ARG A 278 -29.94 22.05 6.56
C ARG A 278 -30.53 21.04 5.57
N ALA A 279 -30.32 21.23 4.27
CA ALA A 279 -30.95 20.45 3.21
C ALA A 279 -30.48 18.98 3.19
N HIS A 280 -31.37 18.07 2.79
CA HIS A 280 -31.00 16.67 2.53
C HIS A 280 -30.26 16.55 1.19
N LEU A 281 -29.04 16.02 1.22
CA LEU A 281 -28.17 15.88 0.05
C LEU A 281 -28.26 14.50 -0.60
N GLY A 282 -28.62 13.47 0.16
CA GLY A 282 -28.72 12.10 -0.36
C GLY A 282 -28.64 11.04 0.72
N GLN A 283 -28.59 9.77 0.30
CA GLN A 283 -28.54 8.63 1.19
C GLN A 283 -27.23 7.85 1.01
N GLY A 284 -26.55 7.58 2.11
CA GLY A 284 -25.40 6.67 2.18
C GLY A 284 -25.82 5.26 2.58
N THR A 285 -24.84 4.39 2.82
CA THR A 285 -25.15 3.07 3.40
C THR A 285 -25.67 3.27 4.83
N ARG A 286 -26.95 2.95 5.08
CA ARG A 286 -27.62 3.05 6.39
C ARG A 286 -27.51 4.45 7.03
N THR A 287 -27.28 5.48 6.22
CA THR A 287 -27.04 6.86 6.65
C THR A 287 -27.79 7.82 5.75
N ASN A 288 -28.25 8.93 6.30
CA ASN A 288 -28.82 10.05 5.55
C ASN A 288 -27.83 11.22 5.61
N ILE A 289 -27.59 11.85 4.47
CA ILE A 289 -26.55 12.87 4.28
C ILE A 289 -27.24 14.23 4.17
N TYR A 290 -26.83 15.17 5.00
CA TYR A 290 -27.37 16.53 5.03
C TYR A 290 -26.27 17.57 4.88
N ASP A 291 -26.61 18.69 4.27
CA ASP A 291 -25.87 19.94 4.40
C ASP A 291 -25.99 20.45 5.83
N GLY A 292 -24.98 21.14 6.33
CA GLY A 292 -24.99 21.68 7.67
C GLY A 292 -23.95 22.75 7.94
N VAL A 293 -24.03 23.33 9.13
CA VAL A 293 -23.06 24.31 9.63
C VAL A 293 -22.60 23.90 11.02
N LEU A 294 -21.29 23.96 11.23
CA LEU A 294 -20.63 23.85 12.51
C LEU A 294 -20.22 25.24 13.02
N SER A 295 -20.70 25.64 14.19
CA SER A 295 -20.28 26.85 14.88
C SER A 295 -18.98 26.59 15.63
N VAL A 296 -17.87 27.15 15.16
CA VAL A 296 -16.57 27.07 15.84
C VAL A 296 -16.44 28.25 16.81
N CYS A 297 -16.65 27.98 18.10
CA CYS A 297 -16.29 28.92 19.16
C CYS A 297 -14.76 28.99 19.23
N GLY A 298 -14.17 30.12 18.80
CA GLY A 298 -12.76 30.38 19.05
C GLY A 298 -12.51 30.33 20.55
N ALA A 299 -11.54 29.52 20.98
CA ALA A 299 -11.12 29.48 22.38
C ALA A 299 -10.61 30.88 22.75
N ALA A 300 -11.45 31.69 23.37
CA ALA A 300 -11.04 32.89 24.08
C ALA A 300 -10.26 32.44 25.33
N GLY A 301 -8.95 32.18 25.17
CA GLY A 301 -8.06 31.87 26.29
C GLY A 301 -6.98 30.83 26.02
N ALA A 302 -6.14 31.02 25.01
CA ALA A 302 -4.75 30.57 25.02
C ALA A 302 -4.00 31.31 23.91
N ALA A 303 -3.16 32.27 24.31
CA ALA A 303 -2.19 32.87 23.41
C ALA A 303 -1.12 31.83 23.08
N ASP A 304 -1.05 31.37 21.82
CA ASP A 304 0.18 31.38 21.02
C ASP A 304 -0.07 30.83 19.61
N GLU A 305 0.35 31.63 18.63
CA GLU A 305 0.74 31.34 17.24
C GLU A 305 -0.14 30.44 16.34
N ALA A 306 -0.97 31.07 15.51
CA ALA A 306 -1.21 30.66 14.12
C ALA A 306 -1.82 31.81 13.32
N GLU A 307 -0.97 32.72 12.84
CA GLU A 307 -1.35 33.84 11.97
C GLU A 307 -1.12 33.44 10.50
N TYR A 308 -2.13 32.87 9.85
CA TYR A 308 -2.28 32.87 8.38
C TYR A 308 -3.76 32.77 8.03
N LEU A 309 -4.35 33.94 7.70
CA LEU A 309 -5.53 34.20 6.84
C LEU A 309 -6.25 35.47 7.35
N SER A 310 -5.81 36.62 6.84
CA SER A 310 -6.58 37.88 6.75
C SER A 310 -7.70 37.73 5.70
N THR A 311 -8.83 38.42 5.70
CA THR A 311 -9.35 39.58 6.46
C THR A 311 -10.82 39.65 6.06
N GLU A 312 -11.78 39.57 6.99
CA GLU A 312 -13.01 40.38 7.00
C GLU A 312 -13.58 40.33 8.43
N GLN A 313 -13.90 41.51 8.97
CA GLN A 313 -14.46 41.69 10.31
C GLN A 313 -15.98 41.49 10.26
N ASN A 314 -16.51 40.54 11.03
CA ASN A 314 -17.76 40.71 11.79
C ASN A 314 -18.04 39.52 12.74
N ASN A 315 -18.11 39.83 14.04
CA ASN A 315 -18.81 39.15 15.16
C ASN A 315 -18.86 37.60 15.29
N ASN A 316 -18.18 37.11 16.34
CA ASN A 316 -18.64 36.15 17.36
C ASN A 316 -19.04 34.68 17.05
N GLY A 317 -18.62 34.13 15.91
CA GLY A 317 -18.56 32.67 15.73
C GLY A 317 -18.09 32.33 14.34
N ARG A 318 -17.02 31.55 14.17
CA ARG A 318 -16.63 31.07 12.84
C ARG A 318 -17.58 29.94 12.47
N GLU A 319 -18.60 30.24 11.67
CA GLU A 319 -19.44 29.21 11.06
C GLU A 319 -18.67 28.51 9.93
N MET A 320 -18.68 27.18 9.94
CA MET A 320 -18.02 26.33 8.94
C MET A 320 -19.06 25.44 8.28
N HIS A 321 -19.08 25.42 6.95
CA HIS A 321 -19.94 24.51 6.18
C HIS A 321 -19.45 23.07 6.32
N VAL A 322 -20.36 22.15 6.61
CA VAL A 322 -20.06 20.74 6.90
C VAL A 322 -21.10 19.82 6.28
N VAL A 323 -20.73 18.55 6.10
CA VAL A 323 -21.65 17.46 5.79
C VAL A 323 -21.99 16.73 7.08
N LEU A 324 -23.29 16.49 7.29
CA LEU A 324 -23.81 15.73 8.41
C LEU A 324 -24.28 14.36 7.92
N LYS A 325 -23.54 13.31 8.26
CA LYS A 325 -23.93 11.90 8.00
C LYS A 325 -24.65 11.37 9.23
N VAL A 326 -25.97 11.23 9.13
CA VAL A 326 -26.84 10.78 10.23
C VAL A 326 -27.09 9.29 10.08
N LEU A 327 -26.68 8.48 11.07
CA LEU A 327 -26.98 7.05 11.11
C LEU A 327 -28.49 6.82 11.21
N ASP A 328 -29.03 5.94 10.37
CA ASP A 328 -30.45 5.61 10.39
C ASP A 328 -30.86 5.04 11.77
N PRO A 329 -31.93 5.56 12.42
CA PRO A 329 -32.37 5.08 13.72
C PRO A 329 -32.72 3.58 13.79
N SER A 330 -33.03 2.95 12.66
CA SER A 330 -33.27 1.50 12.58
C SER A 330 -31.99 0.66 12.73
N HIS A 331 -30.81 1.28 12.57
CA HIS A 331 -29.50 0.63 12.55
C HIS A 331 -28.63 1.05 13.75
N ARG A 332 -29.22 1.23 14.93
CA ARG A 332 -28.47 1.60 16.16
C ARG A 332 -27.53 0.51 16.67
N ASP A 333 -27.81 -0.74 16.33
CA ASP A 333 -27.00 -1.91 16.64
C ASP A 333 -25.57 -1.80 16.09
N ILE A 334 -25.37 -1.04 15.00
CA ILE A 334 -24.06 -0.82 14.38
C ILE A 334 -23.42 0.53 14.74
N ALA A 335 -23.97 1.27 15.71
CA ALA A 335 -23.45 2.58 16.10
C ALA A 335 -21.96 2.55 16.48
N LEU A 336 -21.50 1.46 17.10
CA LEU A 336 -20.09 1.29 17.45
C LEU A 336 -19.19 1.30 16.21
N ALA A 337 -19.53 0.53 15.17
CA ALA A 337 -18.75 0.49 13.92
C ALA A 337 -18.76 1.85 13.19
N PHE A 338 -19.86 2.59 13.30
CA PHE A 338 -19.95 3.97 12.79
C PHE A 338 -19.00 4.93 13.54
N PHE A 339 -18.94 4.83 14.88
CA PHE A 339 -18.01 5.63 15.70
C PHE A 339 -16.55 5.20 15.54
N GLU A 340 -16.28 3.92 15.31
CA GLU A 340 -14.95 3.41 14.96
C GLU A 340 -14.44 4.07 13.68
N THR A 341 -15.26 4.10 12.63
CA THR A 341 -14.90 4.81 11.39
C THR A 341 -14.65 6.29 11.63
N ALA A 342 -15.53 6.99 12.35
CA ALA A 342 -15.34 8.40 12.67
C ALA A 342 -14.05 8.65 13.45
N SER A 343 -13.76 7.79 14.44
CA SER A 343 -12.52 7.83 15.22
C SER A 343 -11.30 7.73 14.31
N LEU A 344 -11.26 6.71 13.46
CA LEU A 344 -10.13 6.45 12.57
C LEU A 344 -9.91 7.60 11.59
N MET A 345 -10.99 8.12 11.01
CA MET A 345 -10.94 9.18 10.00
C MET A 345 -10.66 10.57 10.59
N SER A 346 -11.02 10.82 11.85
CA SER A 346 -10.67 12.08 12.53
C SER A 346 -9.18 12.20 12.90
N GLN A 347 -8.47 11.07 12.96
CA GLN A 347 -7.05 11.02 13.34
C GLN A 347 -6.08 11.10 12.15
N VAL A 348 -6.62 11.19 10.94
CA VAL A 348 -5.83 11.31 9.72
C VAL A 348 -6.05 12.67 9.07
N SER A 349 -4.98 13.24 8.52
CA SER A 349 -5.05 14.47 7.73
C SER A 349 -4.17 14.33 6.51
N HIS A 350 -4.78 14.44 5.35
CA HIS A 350 -4.12 14.42 4.06
C HIS A 350 -4.92 15.30 3.09
N VAL A 351 -4.22 15.98 2.18
CA VAL A 351 -4.83 17.01 1.30
C VAL A 351 -5.92 16.45 0.38
N HIS A 352 -5.87 15.15 0.07
CA HIS A 352 -6.86 14.41 -0.73
C HIS A 352 -7.78 13.50 0.10
N LEU A 353 -7.90 13.71 1.42
CA LEU A 353 -8.93 13.12 2.27
C LEU A 353 -9.87 14.23 2.75
N ALA A 354 -11.17 13.97 2.75
CA ALA A 354 -12.12 14.86 3.42
C ALA A 354 -11.96 14.69 4.93
N PHE A 355 -11.86 15.80 5.65
CA PHE A 355 -11.57 15.74 7.08
C PHE A 355 -12.83 15.43 7.89
N VAL A 356 -12.75 14.48 8.83
CA VAL A 356 -13.83 14.21 9.79
C VAL A 356 -13.60 15.07 11.03
N HIS A 357 -14.44 16.09 11.22
CA HIS A 357 -14.36 17.02 12.34
C HIS A 357 -14.67 16.38 13.69
N GLY A 358 -15.54 15.37 13.70
CA GLY A 358 -15.94 14.68 14.92
C GLY A 358 -17.33 14.08 14.80
N VAL A 359 -17.94 13.80 15.94
CA VAL A 359 -19.29 13.24 16.01
C VAL A 359 -20.17 14.02 16.97
N CYS A 360 -21.45 14.13 16.63
CA CYS A 360 -22.48 14.65 17.52
C CYS A 360 -23.49 13.54 17.82
N VAL A 361 -23.79 13.35 19.10
CA VAL A 361 -24.85 12.44 19.56
C VAL A 361 -26.02 13.28 20.05
N ARG A 362 -27.13 13.25 19.30
CA ARG A 362 -28.34 14.03 19.57
C ARG A 362 -29.46 13.10 20.02
N GLY A 363 -29.49 12.81 21.32
CA GLY A 363 -30.46 11.86 21.90
C GLY A 363 -30.24 10.47 21.33
N SER A 364 -30.96 10.15 20.26
CA SER A 364 -30.88 8.85 19.60
C SER A 364 -30.32 8.87 18.18
N GLU A 365 -29.94 10.06 17.71
CA GLU A 365 -29.29 10.26 16.41
C GLU A 365 -27.78 10.33 16.61
N ASN A 366 -27.05 9.50 15.86
CA ASN A 366 -25.60 9.50 15.80
C ASN A 366 -25.17 10.18 14.50
N ILE A 367 -24.43 11.27 14.60
CA ILE A 367 -24.10 12.13 13.47
C ILE A 367 -22.58 12.23 13.35
N MET A 368 -22.03 11.90 12.18
CA MET A 368 -20.66 12.18 11.82
C MET A 368 -20.60 13.51 11.07
N VAL A 369 -19.68 14.39 11.47
CA VAL A 369 -19.51 15.73 10.90
C VAL A 369 -18.24 15.72 10.06
N GLU A 370 -18.39 15.85 8.75
CA GLU A 370 -17.32 15.81 7.75
C GLU A 370 -17.18 17.16 7.04
N GLU A 371 -16.01 17.44 6.50
CA GLU A 371 -15.74 18.57 5.62
C GLU A 371 -16.73 18.62 4.44
N PHE A 372 -17.28 19.80 4.15
CA PHE A 372 -18.06 20.03 2.94
C PHE A 372 -17.16 20.23 1.71
N VAL A 373 -17.46 19.53 0.62
CA VAL A 373 -16.70 19.61 -0.65
C VAL A 373 -17.60 20.09 -1.79
N GLU A 374 -17.27 21.28 -2.31
CA GLU A 374 -18.10 22.12 -3.20
C GLU A 374 -18.87 21.40 -4.32
N HIS A 375 -18.19 20.57 -5.12
CA HIS A 375 -18.79 20.03 -6.35
C HIS A 375 -19.33 18.61 -6.21
N GLY A 376 -19.34 18.06 -5.00
CA GLY A 376 -19.92 16.75 -4.73
C GLY A 376 -19.22 15.57 -5.43
N PRO A 377 -19.92 14.43 -5.58
CA PRO A 377 -19.34 13.18 -6.06
C PRO A 377 -18.84 13.20 -7.52
N LEU A 378 -17.70 12.55 -7.73
CA LEU A 378 -17.01 12.42 -9.02
C LEU A 378 -17.87 11.69 -10.05
N ASP A 379 -18.60 10.65 -9.63
CA ASP A 379 -19.43 9.86 -10.54
C ASP A 379 -20.55 10.68 -11.20
N VAL A 380 -21.06 11.71 -10.50
CA VAL A 380 -22.02 12.67 -11.06
C VAL A 380 -21.38 13.52 -12.16
N LEU A 381 -20.17 14.04 -11.94
CA LEU A 381 -19.45 14.82 -12.95
C LEU A 381 -19.10 13.97 -14.17
N LEU A 382 -18.58 12.76 -13.96
CA LEU A 382 -18.20 11.84 -15.03
C LEU A 382 -19.38 11.53 -15.96
N ARG A 383 -20.58 11.27 -15.40
CA ARG A 383 -21.79 11.05 -16.22
C ARG A 383 -22.23 12.31 -16.97
N LYS A 384 -22.13 13.48 -16.33
CA LYS A 384 -22.52 14.77 -16.92
C LYS A 384 -21.63 15.15 -18.10
N GLU A 385 -20.33 14.92 -17.98
CA GLU A 385 -19.31 15.25 -18.99
C GLU A 385 -18.81 14.02 -19.76
N LYS A 386 -19.68 13.01 -19.92
CA LYS A 386 -19.36 11.74 -20.59
C LYS A 386 -18.72 11.99 -21.96
N GLY A 387 -17.58 11.36 -22.20
CA GLY A 387 -16.78 11.51 -23.43
C GLY A 387 -16.02 12.84 -23.60
N ARG A 388 -16.16 13.82 -22.70
CA ARG A 388 -15.47 15.13 -22.79
C ARG A 388 -14.25 15.25 -21.90
N ILE A 389 -14.17 14.45 -20.84
CA ILE A 389 -13.06 14.48 -19.88
C ILE A 389 -11.82 13.83 -20.50
N SER A 390 -10.71 14.57 -20.54
CA SER A 390 -9.46 14.11 -21.12
C SER A 390 -8.79 13.00 -20.29
N VAL A 391 -7.95 12.20 -20.94
CA VAL A 391 -7.16 11.15 -20.26
C VAL A 391 -6.21 11.76 -19.21
N GLY A 392 -5.59 12.91 -19.51
CA GLY A 392 -4.71 13.61 -18.56
C GLY A 392 -5.44 14.04 -17.28
N TRP A 393 -6.70 14.49 -17.40
CA TRP A 393 -7.54 14.80 -16.25
C TRP A 393 -7.82 13.55 -15.40
N LYS A 394 -8.16 12.43 -16.06
CA LYS A 394 -8.43 11.13 -15.41
C LYS A 394 -7.20 10.62 -14.65
N ILE A 395 -6.01 10.71 -15.25
CA ILE A 395 -4.74 10.36 -14.61
C ILE A 395 -4.47 11.26 -13.40
N THR A 396 -4.78 12.56 -13.50
CA THR A 396 -4.59 13.49 -12.38
C THR A 396 -5.43 13.09 -11.17
N VAL A 397 -6.72 12.78 -11.37
CA VAL A 397 -7.59 12.29 -10.28
C VAL A 397 -7.10 10.95 -9.73
N ALA A 398 -6.65 10.04 -10.60
CA ALA A 398 -6.05 8.76 -10.19
C ALA A 398 -4.83 8.95 -9.28
N LYS A 399 -3.94 9.91 -9.60
CA LYS A 399 -2.76 10.24 -8.78
C LYS A 399 -3.18 10.79 -7.40
N GLN A 400 -4.15 11.69 -7.36
CA GLN A 400 -4.65 12.29 -6.11
C GLN A 400 -5.26 11.22 -5.19
N LEU A 401 -6.05 10.31 -5.76
CA LEU A 401 -6.62 9.18 -5.04
C LEU A 401 -5.53 8.21 -4.54
N ALA A 402 -4.57 7.85 -5.40
CA ALA A 402 -3.45 6.99 -5.03
C ALA A 402 -2.59 7.62 -3.92
N SER A 403 -2.46 8.96 -3.89
CA SER A 403 -1.75 9.69 -2.82
C SER A 403 -2.44 9.51 -1.48
N ALA A 404 -3.76 9.72 -1.44
CA ALA A 404 -4.55 9.52 -0.22
C ALA A 404 -4.46 8.07 0.29
N LEU A 405 -4.57 7.09 -0.60
CA LEU A 405 -4.52 5.68 -0.24
C LEU A 405 -3.11 5.20 0.13
N SER A 406 -2.06 5.79 -0.44
CA SER A 406 -0.67 5.58 0.00
C SER A 406 -0.47 6.05 1.42
N TYR A 407 -1.00 7.23 1.76
CA TYR A 407 -0.94 7.77 3.11
C TYR A 407 -1.68 6.88 4.13
N LEU A 408 -2.83 6.32 3.77
CA LEU A 408 -3.57 5.37 4.62
C LEU A 408 -2.84 4.03 4.76
N GLU A 409 -2.28 3.50 3.66
CA GLU A 409 -1.50 2.26 3.65
C GLU A 409 -0.29 2.33 4.59
N ASP A 410 0.43 3.45 4.59
CA ASP A 410 1.59 3.64 5.46
C ASP A 410 1.21 3.65 6.95
N LYS A 411 -0.02 4.11 7.27
CA LYS A 411 -0.61 4.03 8.61
C LYS A 411 -1.25 2.68 8.93
N ASN A 412 -1.24 1.75 7.98
CA ASN A 412 -1.93 0.46 8.03
C ASN A 412 -3.45 0.62 8.28
N LEU A 413 -4.03 1.69 7.73
CA LEU A 413 -5.46 1.96 7.76
C LEU A 413 -6.09 1.50 6.44
N VAL A 414 -7.22 0.81 6.55
CA VAL A 414 -8.01 0.37 5.38
C VAL A 414 -9.20 1.30 5.24
N HIS A 415 -9.40 1.86 4.05
CA HIS A 415 -10.55 2.69 3.75
C HIS A 415 -11.81 1.83 3.63
N GLY A 416 -11.77 0.76 2.85
CA GLY A 416 -12.84 -0.24 2.76
C GLY A 416 -14.07 0.16 1.93
N ASN A 417 -14.13 1.39 1.44
CA ASN A 417 -15.20 1.87 0.56
C ASN A 417 -14.70 2.85 -0.51
N VAL A 418 -13.72 2.44 -1.33
CA VAL A 418 -13.17 3.26 -2.41
C VAL A 418 -14.00 3.08 -3.69
N CYS A 419 -14.71 4.13 -4.11
CA CYS A 419 -15.46 4.19 -5.37
C CYS A 419 -15.69 5.65 -5.81
N ALA A 420 -16.07 5.88 -7.05
CA ALA A 420 -16.26 7.23 -7.59
C ALA A 420 -17.37 8.03 -6.86
N LYS A 421 -18.34 7.36 -6.23
CA LYS A 421 -19.37 8.01 -5.39
C LYS A 421 -18.81 8.64 -4.11
N ASN A 422 -17.70 8.11 -3.61
CA ASN A 422 -17.03 8.61 -2.41
C ASN A 422 -15.85 9.53 -2.72
N ILE A 423 -15.57 9.80 -3.99
CA ILE A 423 -14.58 10.78 -4.40
C ILE A 423 -15.30 12.09 -4.64
N LEU A 424 -14.99 13.12 -3.86
CA LEU A 424 -15.60 14.44 -3.93
C LEU A 424 -14.66 15.41 -4.64
N LEU A 425 -15.21 16.37 -5.38
CA LEU A 425 -14.42 17.35 -6.12
C LEU A 425 -14.46 18.72 -5.45
N ALA A 426 -13.32 19.17 -4.93
CA ALA A 426 -13.17 20.55 -4.45
C ALA A 426 -12.92 21.52 -5.61
N ARG A 427 -12.35 21.04 -6.72
CA ARG A 427 -12.19 21.79 -7.97
C ARG A 427 -12.45 20.88 -9.16
N ARG A 428 -13.32 21.29 -10.09
CA ARG A 428 -13.63 20.48 -11.29
C ARG A 428 -12.45 20.35 -12.23
N GLY A 429 -11.67 21.42 -12.43
CA GLY A 429 -10.50 21.40 -13.30
C GLY A 429 -10.82 21.13 -14.77
N LEU A 430 -11.97 21.61 -15.26
CA LEU A 430 -12.38 21.44 -16.66
C LEU A 430 -12.08 22.68 -17.52
N GLU A 431 -11.67 23.77 -16.88
CA GLU A 431 -11.31 25.03 -17.53
C GLU A 431 -9.84 24.99 -17.95
N ASP A 432 -9.50 25.71 -19.01
CA ASP A 432 -8.13 25.74 -19.53
C ASP A 432 -7.12 26.21 -18.48
N GLY A 433 -6.01 25.48 -18.36
CA GLY A 433 -4.96 25.76 -17.38
C GLY A 433 -5.31 25.37 -15.94
N THR A 434 -6.47 24.77 -15.68
CA THR A 434 -6.86 24.31 -14.34
C THR A 434 -6.74 22.80 -14.21
N LEU A 435 -6.33 22.32 -13.04
CA LEU A 435 -6.29 20.89 -12.70
C LEU A 435 -7.40 20.54 -11.72
N PRO A 436 -7.97 19.31 -11.81
CA PRO A 436 -8.96 18.86 -10.84
C PRO A 436 -8.33 18.76 -9.46
N PHE A 437 -9.17 18.87 -8.43
CA PHE A 437 -8.78 18.61 -7.06
C PHE A 437 -9.83 17.75 -6.38
N ALA A 438 -9.49 16.49 -6.15
CA ALA A 438 -10.34 15.47 -5.57
C ALA A 438 -9.96 15.19 -4.11
N LYS A 439 -10.96 14.82 -3.31
CA LYS A 439 -10.83 14.33 -1.94
C LYS A 439 -11.64 13.05 -1.78
N LEU A 440 -11.08 12.03 -1.13
CA LEU A 440 -11.81 10.82 -0.76
C LEU A 440 -12.56 11.06 0.55
N SER A 441 -13.88 10.89 0.53
CA SER A 441 -14.78 10.97 1.68
C SER A 441 -14.64 9.76 2.58
N ASP A 442 -15.01 9.90 3.86
CA ASP A 442 -15.00 8.78 4.81
C ASP A 442 -15.86 7.59 4.31
N PRO A 443 -15.52 6.35 4.71
CA PRO A 443 -16.21 5.16 4.20
C PRO A 443 -17.63 4.98 4.76
N GLY A 444 -18.04 5.80 5.73
CA GLY A 444 -19.34 5.78 6.39
C GLY A 444 -19.43 4.67 7.44
N VAL A 445 -20.36 3.74 7.24
CA VAL A 445 -20.50 2.57 8.09
C VAL A 445 -19.36 1.60 7.82
N GLY A 446 -18.70 1.13 8.87
CA GLY A 446 -17.58 0.19 8.79
C GLY A 446 -17.90 -1.08 7.98
N PHE A 447 -16.92 -1.56 7.20
CA PHE A 447 -17.10 -2.71 6.31
C PHE A 447 -17.48 -4.01 7.05
N SER A 448 -17.04 -4.18 8.29
CA SER A 448 -17.25 -5.39 9.11
C SER A 448 -18.71 -5.67 9.45
N VAL A 449 -19.57 -4.65 9.46
CA VAL A 449 -21.01 -4.77 9.79
C VAL A 449 -21.91 -4.88 8.55
N LEU A 450 -21.32 -4.92 7.36
CA LEU A 450 -22.04 -5.15 6.12
C LEU A 450 -22.48 -6.61 6.03
N SER A 451 -23.73 -6.83 5.64
CA SER A 451 -24.24 -8.15 5.33
C SER A 451 -23.51 -8.75 4.13
N ARG A 452 -23.63 -10.07 3.94
CA ARG A 452 -23.04 -10.73 2.77
C ARG A 452 -23.69 -10.22 1.48
N GLU A 453 -25.00 -10.03 1.50
CA GLU A 453 -25.82 -9.55 0.39
C GLU A 453 -25.37 -8.15 -0.02
N GLU A 454 -25.24 -7.23 0.93
CA GLU A 454 -24.74 -5.88 0.68
C GLU A 454 -23.31 -5.87 0.12
N ARG A 455 -22.47 -6.84 0.48
CA ARG A 455 -21.11 -6.99 -0.09
C ARG A 455 -21.15 -7.51 -1.52
N VAL A 456 -22.03 -8.46 -1.83
CA VAL A 456 -22.22 -8.99 -3.19
C VAL A 456 -22.81 -7.92 -4.12
N GLU A 457 -23.75 -7.10 -3.65
CA GLU A 457 -24.33 -6.01 -4.43
C GLU A 457 -23.26 -4.99 -4.88
N ARG A 458 -22.26 -4.75 -4.03
CA ARG A 458 -21.11 -3.87 -4.29
C ARG A 458 -20.01 -4.51 -5.14
N ILE A 459 -20.21 -5.68 -5.72
CA ILE A 459 -19.33 -6.16 -6.82
C ILE A 459 -19.56 -5.22 -8.03
N PRO A 460 -18.49 -4.66 -8.64
CA PRO A 460 -17.09 -5.14 -8.58
C PRO A 460 -16.11 -4.48 -7.60
N TRP A 461 -16.50 -3.49 -6.79
CA TRP A 461 -15.56 -2.78 -5.90
C TRP A 461 -15.08 -3.62 -4.73
N ILE A 462 -15.89 -4.56 -4.25
CA ILE A 462 -15.50 -5.44 -3.14
C ILE A 462 -14.60 -6.56 -3.66
N ALA A 463 -13.40 -6.66 -3.11
CA ALA A 463 -12.43 -7.67 -3.50
C ALA A 463 -12.98 -9.11 -3.29
N PRO A 464 -12.62 -10.09 -4.13
CA PRO A 464 -13.19 -11.45 -4.07
C PRO A 464 -12.97 -12.18 -2.73
N GLU A 465 -11.88 -11.91 -2.05
CA GLU A 465 -11.62 -12.40 -0.68
C GLU A 465 -12.55 -11.78 0.36
N CYS A 466 -12.93 -10.51 0.20
CA CYS A 466 -13.79 -9.77 1.13
C CYS A 466 -15.28 -10.11 0.97
N VAL A 467 -15.69 -10.60 -0.21
CA VAL A 467 -17.04 -11.18 -0.41
C VAL A 467 -17.18 -12.51 0.34
N ARG A 468 -16.12 -13.33 0.35
CA ARG A 468 -16.10 -14.64 1.01
C ARG A 468 -16.04 -14.50 2.53
N ASP A 469 -15.20 -13.59 3.02
CA ASP A 469 -14.98 -13.38 4.45
C ASP A 469 -14.79 -11.89 4.75
N ALA A 470 -15.57 -11.35 5.70
CA ALA A 470 -15.47 -9.95 6.08
C ALA A 470 -14.15 -9.65 6.80
N GLY A 471 -13.59 -10.63 7.50
CA GLY A 471 -12.31 -10.53 8.21
C GLY A 471 -11.09 -10.45 7.28
N SER A 472 -11.28 -10.70 5.98
CA SER A 472 -10.21 -10.60 4.98
C SER A 472 -9.96 -9.17 4.50
N LEU A 473 -10.68 -8.18 5.04
CA LEU A 473 -10.47 -6.76 4.75
C LEU A 473 -9.03 -6.34 5.09
N SER A 474 -8.34 -5.76 4.13
CA SER A 474 -6.94 -5.33 4.26
C SER A 474 -6.62 -4.21 3.27
N THR A 475 -5.42 -3.62 3.35
CA THR A 475 -4.97 -2.64 2.36
C THR A 475 -4.88 -3.22 0.95
N ALA A 476 -4.87 -4.56 0.80
CA ALA A 476 -4.97 -5.20 -0.51
C ALA A 476 -6.37 -5.09 -1.11
N ALA A 477 -7.42 -5.06 -0.29
CA ALA A 477 -8.80 -4.84 -0.75
C ALA A 477 -8.96 -3.43 -1.33
N ASP A 478 -8.36 -2.41 -0.69
CA ASP A 478 -8.37 -1.04 -1.23
C ASP A 478 -7.67 -0.93 -2.58
N LYS A 479 -6.61 -1.71 -2.84
CA LYS A 479 -5.96 -1.76 -4.17
C LYS A 479 -6.91 -2.29 -5.24
N TRP A 480 -7.70 -3.32 -4.90
CA TRP A 480 -8.73 -3.83 -5.80
C TRP A 480 -9.80 -2.78 -6.06
N SER A 481 -10.36 -2.19 -5.00
CA SER A 481 -11.38 -1.15 -5.10
C SER A 481 -10.87 0.07 -5.88
N PHE A 482 -9.59 0.45 -5.71
CA PHE A 482 -8.91 1.46 -6.51
C PHE A 482 -8.89 1.08 -8.00
N GLY A 483 -8.48 -0.14 -8.34
CA GLY A 483 -8.49 -0.63 -9.73
C GLY A 483 -9.88 -0.58 -10.37
N THR A 484 -10.92 -0.97 -9.63
CA THR A 484 -12.31 -0.84 -10.08
C THR A 484 -12.73 0.62 -10.23
N THR A 485 -12.33 1.50 -9.30
CA THR A 485 -12.62 2.94 -9.36
C THR A 485 -11.95 3.60 -10.57
N LEU A 486 -10.74 3.16 -10.94
CA LEU A 486 -10.10 3.62 -12.18
C LEU A 486 -10.88 3.17 -13.43
N LEU A 487 -11.51 1.99 -13.43
CA LEU A 487 -12.43 1.60 -14.51
C LEU A 487 -13.65 2.51 -14.55
N GLU A 488 -14.24 2.88 -13.41
CA GLU A 488 -15.32 3.87 -13.38
C GLU A 488 -14.89 5.20 -14.00
N ILE A 489 -13.70 5.69 -13.64
CA ILE A 489 -13.16 6.93 -14.20
C ILE A 489 -12.93 6.79 -15.71
N CYS A 490 -12.40 5.66 -16.17
CA CYS A 490 -12.16 5.41 -17.59
C CYS A 490 -13.47 5.33 -18.39
N PHE A 491 -14.52 4.73 -17.82
CA PHE A 491 -15.81 4.50 -18.46
C PHE A 491 -16.87 5.55 -18.10
N ASP A 492 -16.46 6.74 -17.63
CA ASP A 492 -17.35 7.86 -17.34
C ASP A 492 -18.50 7.49 -16.37
N ALA A 493 -18.13 6.77 -15.30
CA ALA A 493 -18.98 6.20 -14.26
C ALA A 493 -20.01 5.15 -14.76
N ASP A 494 -19.76 4.55 -15.92
CA ASP A 494 -20.41 3.32 -16.35
C ASP A 494 -19.68 2.10 -15.77
N VAL A 495 -20.27 1.52 -14.73
CA VAL A 495 -19.61 0.50 -13.91
C VAL A 495 -19.80 -0.87 -14.54
N PRO A 496 -18.72 -1.64 -14.79
CA PRO A 496 -18.84 -3.03 -15.20
C PRO A 496 -19.70 -3.85 -14.24
N LEU A 497 -20.46 -4.81 -14.77
CA LEU A 497 -21.31 -5.72 -14.00
C LEU A 497 -22.48 -5.06 -13.24
N LYS A 498 -22.74 -3.76 -13.41
CA LYS A 498 -23.83 -3.05 -12.71
C LYS A 498 -25.20 -3.71 -12.93
N GLU A 499 -25.48 -4.12 -14.16
CA GLU A 499 -26.77 -4.72 -14.57
C GLU A 499 -26.87 -6.23 -14.29
N ARG A 500 -25.82 -6.84 -13.73
CA ARG A 500 -25.80 -8.27 -13.40
C ARG A 500 -26.47 -8.54 -12.07
N THR A 501 -27.18 -9.67 -11.99
CA THR A 501 -27.76 -10.17 -10.74
C THR A 501 -26.68 -10.53 -9.71
N PRO A 502 -26.98 -10.54 -8.41
CA PRO A 502 -26.04 -10.99 -7.37
C PRO A 502 -25.39 -12.34 -7.67
N SER A 503 -26.17 -13.33 -8.11
CA SER A 503 -25.65 -14.67 -8.44
C SER A 503 -24.73 -14.68 -9.67
N GLU A 504 -25.00 -13.84 -10.67
CA GLU A 504 -24.08 -13.69 -11.81
C GLU A 504 -22.75 -13.03 -11.40
N LYS A 505 -22.80 -12.05 -10.50
CA LYS A 505 -21.63 -11.37 -9.93
C LYS A 505 -20.76 -12.34 -9.12
N GLU A 506 -21.37 -13.19 -8.30
CA GLU A 506 -20.65 -14.24 -7.57
C GLU A 506 -20.00 -15.24 -8.53
N ARG A 507 -20.76 -15.74 -9.51
CA ARG A 507 -20.25 -16.68 -10.52
C ARG A 507 -19.11 -16.08 -11.33
N PHE A 508 -19.12 -14.77 -11.57
CA PHE A 508 -18.03 -14.06 -12.23
C PHE A 508 -16.73 -14.17 -11.43
N TYR A 509 -16.78 -14.00 -10.10
CA TYR A 509 -15.62 -14.20 -9.21
C TYR A 509 -15.20 -15.66 -9.07
N GLU A 510 -16.15 -16.59 -8.96
CA GLU A 510 -15.85 -18.03 -8.90
C GLU A 510 -15.07 -18.51 -10.12
N LYS A 511 -15.44 -18.03 -11.31
CA LYS A 511 -14.75 -18.33 -12.56
C LYS A 511 -13.47 -17.51 -12.79
N ARG A 512 -13.13 -16.61 -11.86
CA ARG A 512 -11.99 -15.69 -11.94
C ARG A 512 -11.94 -14.92 -13.27
N HIS A 513 -13.10 -14.47 -13.75
CA HIS A 513 -13.17 -13.68 -14.98
C HIS A 513 -12.53 -12.30 -14.79
N ARG A 514 -12.02 -11.73 -15.88
CA ARG A 514 -11.43 -10.37 -15.88
C ARG A 514 -12.48 -9.33 -16.22
N LEU A 515 -12.40 -8.19 -15.56
CA LEU A 515 -13.18 -7.00 -15.92
C LEU A 515 -12.70 -6.44 -17.28
N PRO A 516 -13.54 -5.69 -18.01
CA PRO A 516 -13.17 -5.09 -19.28
C PRO A 516 -11.97 -4.14 -19.11
N GLU A 517 -11.04 -4.18 -20.07
CA GLU A 517 -9.89 -3.29 -20.11
C GLU A 517 -10.28 -1.93 -20.72
N PRO A 518 -9.81 -0.80 -20.17
CA PRO A 518 -10.09 0.51 -20.74
C PRO A 518 -9.29 0.74 -22.03
N SER A 519 -9.75 1.67 -22.86
CA SER A 519 -9.08 2.05 -24.12
C SER A 519 -7.68 2.67 -23.90
N CYS A 520 -7.47 3.33 -22.75
CA CYS A 520 -6.18 3.85 -22.33
C CYS A 520 -5.27 2.70 -21.89
N LYS A 521 -4.33 2.31 -22.76
CA LYS A 521 -3.39 1.19 -22.53
C LYS A 521 -2.52 1.41 -21.30
N GLU A 522 -2.15 2.66 -21.06
CA GLU A 522 -1.32 3.11 -19.94
C GLU A 522 -1.97 2.77 -18.60
N LEU A 523 -3.27 3.05 -18.46
CA LEU A 523 -4.05 2.71 -17.27
C LEU A 523 -4.45 1.24 -17.24
N ALA A 524 -4.71 0.62 -18.40
CA ALA A 524 -5.15 -0.78 -18.47
C ALA A 524 -4.17 -1.75 -17.78
N ALA A 525 -2.86 -1.59 -18.00
CA ALA A 525 -1.85 -2.44 -17.39
C ALA A 525 -1.79 -2.29 -15.86
N LEU A 526 -1.93 -1.06 -15.35
CA LEU A 526 -1.95 -0.76 -13.92
C LEU A 526 -3.21 -1.33 -13.26
N ILE A 527 -4.36 -1.11 -13.89
CA ILE A 527 -5.67 -1.61 -13.44
C ILE A 527 -5.66 -3.13 -13.38
N GLY A 528 -5.12 -3.80 -14.41
CA GLY A 528 -4.98 -5.25 -14.43
C GLY A 528 -4.18 -5.80 -13.24
N ARG A 529 -3.10 -5.13 -12.83
CA ARG A 529 -2.32 -5.51 -11.62
C ARG A 529 -3.09 -5.25 -10.32
N CYS A 530 -3.86 -4.17 -10.24
CA CYS A 530 -4.69 -3.87 -9.07
C CYS A 530 -5.83 -4.89 -8.89
N LEU A 531 -6.34 -5.43 -10.00
CA LEU A 531 -7.42 -6.41 -10.06
C LEU A 531 -6.92 -7.86 -10.09
N ASP A 532 -5.70 -8.13 -9.61
CA ASP A 532 -5.27 -9.51 -9.42
C ASP A 532 -6.10 -10.18 -8.32
N TYR A 533 -6.61 -11.38 -8.60
CA TYR A 533 -7.41 -12.15 -7.65
C TYR A 533 -6.59 -12.65 -6.45
N SER A 534 -5.26 -12.67 -6.56
CA SER A 534 -4.34 -12.95 -5.47
C SER A 534 -3.98 -11.63 -4.77
N PRO A 535 -4.43 -11.40 -3.52
CA PRO A 535 -4.24 -10.09 -2.85
C PRO A 535 -2.77 -9.69 -2.71
N GLY A 536 -1.86 -10.67 -2.56
CA GLY A 536 -0.42 -10.45 -2.44
C GLY A 536 0.28 -10.01 -3.72
N GLU A 537 -0.34 -10.18 -4.89
CA GLU A 537 0.22 -9.78 -6.19
C GLU A 537 -0.14 -8.33 -6.56
N ARG A 538 -1.05 -7.70 -5.79
CA ARG A 538 -1.49 -6.32 -6.04
C ARG A 538 -0.38 -5.33 -5.61
N PRO A 539 -0.06 -4.31 -6.43
CA PRO A 539 1.04 -3.39 -6.15
C PRO A 539 0.76 -2.46 -4.97
N SER A 540 1.79 -2.08 -4.20
CA SER A 540 1.66 -1.03 -3.16
C SER A 540 1.22 0.30 -3.75
N PHE A 541 0.60 1.18 -2.96
CA PHE A 541 0.17 2.49 -3.47
C PHE A 541 1.37 3.39 -3.84
N ARG A 542 2.54 3.22 -3.21
CA ARG A 542 3.78 3.86 -3.66
C ARG A 542 4.18 3.42 -5.09
N THR A 543 4.05 2.12 -5.37
CA THR A 543 4.27 1.57 -6.72
C THR A 543 3.26 2.13 -7.72
N ILE A 544 1.98 2.20 -7.33
CA ILE A 544 0.91 2.79 -8.13
C ILE A 544 1.21 4.26 -8.44
N LEU A 545 1.59 5.06 -7.45
CA LEU A 545 1.92 6.48 -7.62
C LEU A 545 3.07 6.69 -8.59
N ARG A 546 4.18 5.99 -8.38
CA ARG A 546 5.35 6.03 -9.27
C ARG A 546 4.97 5.68 -10.71
N ASP A 547 4.16 4.63 -10.88
CA ASP A 547 3.75 4.18 -12.21
C ASP A 547 2.77 5.17 -12.87
N LEU A 548 1.85 5.79 -12.12
CA LEU A 548 0.94 6.83 -12.63
C LEU A 548 1.67 8.11 -13.03
N THR A 549 2.71 8.51 -12.29
CA THR A 549 3.46 9.73 -12.59
C THR A 549 4.20 9.65 -13.93
N ARG A 550 4.56 8.45 -14.39
CA ARG A 550 5.11 8.25 -15.75
C ARG A 550 4.10 8.44 -16.89
N LEU A 551 2.80 8.36 -16.60
CA LEU A 551 1.77 8.36 -17.64
C LEU A 551 1.37 9.78 -18.07
N GLN A 552 1.84 10.81 -17.39
CA GLN A 552 1.64 12.19 -17.86
C GLN A 552 2.70 12.52 -18.90
N PRO A 553 2.33 13.04 -20.08
CA PRO A 553 3.30 13.71 -20.91
C PRO A 553 3.85 14.88 -20.09
N HIS A 554 5.16 14.87 -19.83
CA HIS A 554 5.87 16.03 -19.30
C HIS A 554 5.60 17.18 -20.27
N SER A 555 4.79 18.14 -19.82
CA SER A 555 4.34 19.29 -20.61
C SER A 555 5.44 20.30 -20.82
#